data_AF-A0A6C1RN70-F1
#
_entry.id   AF-A0A6C1RN70-F1
#
_cell.length_a   1.000
_cell.length_b   1.000
_cell.length_c   1.000
_cell.angle_alpha   90.00
_cell.angle_beta   90.00
_cell.angle_gamma   90.00
#
_symmetry.space_group_name_H-M   'P 1'
#
loop_
_entity.id
_entity.type
_entity.pdbx_description
1 polymer ?
#
loop_
_entity_poly.entity_id
_entity_poly.type
_entity_poly.pdbx_seq_one_letter_code
_entity_poly.pdbx_strand_id
1 'polypeptide(L)'
;MTTGQIALSALNVLLALALALALFSVLRAADAAPTEQPQPVPESPMPEVETRLPPQQQSERLVADLLQRDDLIPFEGTLGGTMGFYTPDNVYVLSERWVYARFEDGHIGGEMLLEYRLDAAGQIDWTVLSAELH
;
A
#
# COMPACT_ATOMS: atom_id res chain seq x y z
N MET A 1 -39.23 76.87 17.42
CA MET A 1 -38.34 75.80 16.90
C MET A 1 -39.23 74.73 16.31
N THR A 2 -39.15 74.60 15.01
CA THR A 2 -40.16 73.96 14.14
C THR A 2 -39.97 72.46 14.10
N THR A 3 -41.10 71.73 14.12
CA THR A 3 -41.25 70.27 14.07
C THR A 3 -40.39 69.55 13.03
N GLY A 4 -39.94 70.25 11.98
CA GLY A 4 -39.03 69.74 10.96
C GLY A 4 -37.56 69.52 11.40
N GLN A 5 -37.05 70.26 12.40
CA GLN A 5 -35.65 70.07 12.86
C GLN A 5 -35.46 68.83 13.73
N ILE A 6 -36.49 68.43 14.48
CA ILE A 6 -36.47 67.22 15.33
C ILE A 6 -36.58 65.95 14.48
N ALA A 7 -37.34 66.01 13.37
CA ALA A 7 -37.44 64.91 12.43
C ALA A 7 -36.12 64.66 11.67
N LEU A 8 -35.42 65.74 11.29
CA LEU A 8 -34.15 65.66 10.57
C LEU A 8 -33.00 65.17 11.47
N SER A 9 -32.99 65.55 12.76
CA SER A 9 -32.01 65.04 13.71
C SER A 9 -32.22 63.57 14.07
N ALA A 10 -33.47 63.13 14.24
CA ALA A 10 -33.80 61.73 14.47
C ALA A 10 -33.43 60.83 13.27
N LEU A 11 -33.66 61.30 12.05
CA LEU A 11 -33.32 60.57 10.82
C LEU A 11 -31.80 60.40 10.66
N ASN A 12 -31.02 61.43 10.98
CA ASN A 12 -29.55 61.37 10.93
C ASN A 12 -28.96 60.41 11.97
N VAL A 13 -29.54 60.34 13.17
CA VAL A 13 -29.12 59.40 14.22
C VAL A 13 -29.44 57.95 13.82
N LEU A 14 -30.62 57.71 13.25
CA LEU A 14 -31.01 56.39 12.72
C LEU A 14 -30.12 55.94 11.57
N LEU A 15 -29.80 56.86 10.64
CA LEU A 15 -28.91 56.56 9.52
C LEU A 15 -27.48 56.28 9.99
N ALA A 16 -26.96 57.07 10.94
CA ALA A 16 -25.63 56.85 11.52
C ALA A 16 -25.56 55.52 12.29
N LEU A 17 -26.61 55.15 13.02
CA LEU A 17 -26.69 53.87 13.72
C LEU A 17 -26.79 52.70 12.74
N ALA A 18 -27.59 52.83 11.67
CA ALA A 18 -27.70 51.83 10.61
C ALA A 18 -26.36 51.61 9.89
N LEU A 19 -25.63 52.69 9.60
CA LEU A 19 -24.27 52.64 9.03
C LEU A 19 -23.26 52.02 10.00
N ALA A 20 -23.31 52.37 11.29
CA ALA A 20 -22.45 51.79 12.31
C ALA A 20 -22.70 50.28 12.48
N LEU A 21 -23.97 49.85 12.44
CA LEU A 21 -24.36 48.43 12.49
C LEU A 21 -23.97 47.67 11.21
N ALA A 22 -24.10 48.30 10.04
CA ALA A 22 -23.65 47.72 8.77
C ALA A 22 -22.12 47.57 8.72
N LEU A 23 -21.38 48.58 9.20
CA LEU A 23 -19.92 48.54 9.28
C LEU A 23 -19.43 47.50 10.29
N PHE A 24 -20.11 47.37 11.44
CA PHE A 24 -19.82 46.34 12.44
C PHE A 24 -20.09 44.92 11.90
N SER A 25 -21.10 44.77 11.03
CA SER A 25 -21.42 43.50 10.36
C SER A 25 -20.35 43.10 9.34
N VAL A 26 -19.82 44.07 8.59
CA VAL A 26 -18.73 43.85 7.61
C VAL A 26 -17.39 43.61 8.29
N LEU A 27 -17.07 44.33 9.37
CA LEU A 27 -15.79 44.18 10.09
C LEU A 27 -15.69 42.84 10.84
N ARG A 28 -16.82 42.24 11.23
CA ARG A 28 -16.87 40.88 11.82
C ARG A 28 -16.60 39.77 10.78
N ALA A 29 -16.80 40.06 9.49
CA ALA A 29 -16.55 39.09 8.41
C ALA A 29 -15.08 39.05 7.97
N ALA A 30 -14.28 40.08 8.27
CA ALA A 30 -12.88 40.16 7.83
C ALA A 30 -11.87 39.47 8.78
N ASP A 31 -12.25 39.19 10.03
CA ASP A 31 -11.38 38.55 11.02
C ASP A 31 -11.78 37.08 11.33
N ALA A 32 -12.81 36.60 10.64
CA ALA A 32 -13.16 35.19 10.62
C ALA A 32 -12.84 34.66 9.23
N ALA A 33 -11.55 34.43 8.97
CA ALA A 33 -11.19 33.40 8.00
C ALA A 33 -12.01 32.15 8.35
N PRO A 34 -12.63 31.47 7.37
CA PRO A 34 -13.22 30.18 7.66
C PRO A 34 -12.09 29.32 8.20
N THR A 35 -12.13 28.99 9.48
CA THR A 35 -11.54 27.75 9.94
C THR A 35 -12.35 26.67 9.24
N GLU A 36 -11.98 26.37 8.00
CA GLU A 36 -12.12 25.02 7.50
C GLU A 36 -11.38 24.16 8.52
N GLN A 37 -12.12 23.66 9.50
CA GLN A 37 -11.74 22.40 10.11
C GLN A 37 -11.46 21.49 8.92
N PRO A 38 -10.26 20.90 8.79
CA PRO A 38 -10.00 20.00 7.68
C PRO A 38 -11.15 19.01 7.69
N GLN A 39 -12.03 19.10 6.68
CA GLN A 39 -13.04 18.09 6.49
C GLN A 39 -12.25 16.79 6.47
N PRO A 40 -12.66 15.74 7.21
CA PRO A 40 -12.02 14.46 7.05
C PRO A 40 -12.03 14.22 5.55
N VAL A 41 -10.84 14.18 4.94
CA VAL A 41 -10.71 13.78 3.54
C VAL A 41 -11.56 12.52 3.49
N PRO A 42 -12.60 12.43 2.64
CA PRO A 42 -13.34 11.20 2.54
C PRO A 42 -12.24 10.18 2.29
N GLU A 43 -12.01 9.27 3.25
CA GLU A 43 -11.11 8.17 3.05
C GLU A 43 -11.67 7.52 1.81
N SER A 44 -11.05 7.82 0.67
CA SER A 44 -11.22 7.00 -0.51
C SER A 44 -10.94 5.63 0.05
N PRO A 45 -11.92 4.70 0.05
CA PRO A 45 -11.70 3.39 0.63
C PRO A 45 -10.35 2.97 0.07
N MET A 46 -9.39 2.75 0.97
CA MET A 46 -8.05 2.35 0.58
C MET A 46 -8.24 1.33 -0.54
N PRO A 47 -7.54 1.45 -1.69
CA PRO A 47 -7.73 0.49 -2.77
C PRO A 47 -7.70 -0.87 -2.13
N GLU A 48 -8.82 -1.56 -2.28
CA GLU A 48 -9.20 -2.75 -1.54
C GLU A 48 -7.94 -3.60 -1.36
N VAL A 49 -7.49 -3.77 -0.12
CA VAL A 49 -6.41 -4.71 0.21
C VAL A 49 -7.01 -6.12 0.08
N GLU A 50 -7.59 -6.42 -1.07
CA GLU A 50 -8.17 -7.70 -1.43
C GLU A 50 -7.28 -8.26 -2.53
N THR A 51 -6.36 -9.14 -2.09
CA THR A 51 -5.78 -10.32 -2.79
C THR A 51 -4.37 -10.66 -2.32
N ARG A 52 -3.70 -9.83 -1.50
CA ARG A 52 -2.33 -10.09 -1.04
C ARG A 52 -2.31 -10.76 0.33
N LEU A 53 -1.77 -11.97 0.42
CA LEU A 53 -1.45 -12.61 1.70
C LEU A 53 -0.44 -11.76 2.49
N PRO A 54 -0.47 -11.78 3.83
CA PRO A 54 0.59 -11.22 4.65
C PRO A 54 1.98 -11.73 4.22
N PRO A 55 3.05 -10.91 4.24
CA PRO A 55 4.36 -11.29 3.70
C PRO A 55 4.90 -12.63 4.22
N GLN A 56 4.72 -12.92 5.52
CA GLN A 56 5.16 -14.21 6.11
C GLN A 56 4.37 -15.40 5.54
N GLN A 57 3.05 -15.30 5.47
CA GLN A 57 2.21 -16.36 4.89
C GLN A 57 2.49 -16.56 3.40
N GLN A 58 2.81 -15.47 2.69
CA GLN A 58 3.24 -15.56 1.30
C GLN A 58 4.58 -16.30 1.18
N SER A 59 5.56 -16.01 2.03
CA SER A 59 6.84 -16.75 2.01
C SER A 59 6.66 -18.24 2.32
N GLU A 60 5.83 -18.58 3.32
CA GLU A 60 5.53 -19.98 3.65
C GLU A 60 4.88 -20.72 2.47
N ARG A 61 3.94 -20.06 1.77
CA ARG A 61 3.29 -20.63 0.58
C ARG A 61 4.28 -20.85 -0.58
N LEU A 62 5.20 -19.90 -0.80
CA LEU A 62 6.23 -20.03 -1.85
C LEU A 62 7.19 -21.18 -1.55
N VAL A 63 7.63 -21.31 -0.29
CA VAL A 63 8.53 -22.39 0.12
C VAL A 63 7.84 -23.74 -0.01
N ALA A 64 6.60 -23.87 0.48
CA ALA A 64 5.83 -25.11 0.41
C ALA A 64 5.57 -25.56 -1.05
N ASP A 65 5.29 -24.61 -1.94
CA ASP A 65 5.11 -24.90 -3.36
C ASP A 65 6.43 -25.36 -4.01
N LEU A 66 7.52 -24.60 -3.81
CA LEU A 66 8.83 -24.92 -4.41
C LEU A 66 9.37 -26.29 -3.98
N LEU A 67 9.13 -26.71 -2.73
CA LEU A 67 9.50 -28.03 -2.21
C LEU A 67 8.88 -29.20 -3.00
N GLN A 68 7.82 -28.96 -3.79
CA GLN A 68 7.16 -29.97 -4.63
C GLN A 68 7.57 -29.88 -6.11
N ARG A 69 8.53 -29.03 -6.46
CA ARG A 69 8.89 -28.72 -7.85
C ARG A 69 10.28 -29.24 -8.22
N ASP A 70 10.51 -30.53 -8.02
CA ASP A 70 11.73 -31.22 -8.45
C ASP A 70 11.93 -31.12 -9.98
N ASP A 71 10.85 -31.00 -10.74
CA ASP A 71 10.81 -30.75 -12.19
C ASP A 71 11.59 -29.50 -12.64
N LEU A 72 11.85 -28.56 -11.74
CA LEU A 72 12.62 -27.34 -12.05
C LEU A 72 14.13 -27.58 -12.05
N ILE A 73 14.61 -28.67 -11.43
CA ILE A 73 16.04 -28.93 -11.27
C ILE A 73 16.59 -29.57 -12.56
N PRO A 74 17.54 -28.92 -13.27
CA PRO A 74 18.00 -29.39 -14.59
C PRO A 74 19.10 -30.47 -14.51
N PHE A 75 19.28 -31.08 -13.35
CA PHE A 75 20.36 -32.04 -13.08
C PHE A 75 19.78 -33.38 -12.65
N GLU A 76 20.42 -34.45 -13.09
CA GLU A 76 20.06 -35.82 -12.68
C GLU A 76 20.76 -36.18 -11.38
N GLY A 77 20.09 -37.00 -10.58
CA GLY A 77 20.68 -37.60 -9.39
C GLY A 77 21.71 -38.68 -9.73
N THR A 78 22.50 -39.04 -8.74
CA THR A 78 23.59 -40.01 -8.79
C THR A 78 23.37 -41.10 -7.76
N LEU A 79 23.94 -42.28 -8.00
CA LEU A 79 23.90 -43.42 -7.06
C LEU A 79 22.48 -43.83 -6.62
N GLY A 80 21.47 -43.55 -7.46
CA GLY A 80 20.06 -43.82 -7.16
C GLY A 80 19.39 -42.76 -6.27
N GLY A 81 20.06 -41.65 -5.96
CA GLY A 81 19.44 -40.46 -5.40
C GLY A 81 18.59 -39.72 -6.43
N THR A 82 17.64 -38.94 -5.95
CA THR A 82 16.78 -38.08 -6.76
C THR A 82 17.10 -36.63 -6.42
N MET A 83 17.25 -35.75 -7.39
CA MET A 83 17.44 -34.32 -7.10
C MET A 83 16.15 -33.72 -6.53
N GLY A 84 16.27 -32.92 -5.47
CA GLY A 84 15.11 -32.30 -4.85
C GLY A 84 15.46 -31.14 -3.92
N PHE A 85 14.40 -30.41 -3.56
CA PHE A 85 14.43 -29.45 -2.47
C PHE A 85 13.90 -30.15 -1.21
N TYR A 86 14.77 -30.52 -0.28
CA TYR A 86 14.36 -31.35 0.87
C TYR A 86 14.10 -30.59 2.16
N THR A 87 14.65 -29.38 2.31
CA THR A 87 14.59 -28.64 3.58
C THR A 87 14.11 -27.21 3.35
N PRO A 88 13.03 -26.77 4.02
CA PRO A 88 12.56 -25.39 3.94
C PRO A 88 13.65 -24.35 4.29
N ASP A 89 14.52 -24.69 5.24
CA ASP A 89 15.61 -23.81 5.71
C ASP A 89 16.66 -23.48 4.64
N ASN A 90 16.68 -24.24 3.54
CA ASN A 90 17.56 -24.03 2.39
C ASN A 90 16.88 -23.22 1.26
N VAL A 91 15.67 -22.71 1.50
CA VAL A 91 14.92 -21.86 0.58
C VAL A 91 14.81 -20.47 1.17
N TYR A 92 15.27 -19.47 0.41
CA TYR A 92 15.36 -18.09 0.85
C TYR A 92 14.58 -17.21 -0.12
N VAL A 93 13.44 -16.69 0.35
CA VAL A 93 12.67 -15.68 -0.40
C VAL A 93 13.40 -14.35 -0.28
N LEU A 94 14.06 -13.94 -1.36
CA LEU A 94 14.94 -12.76 -1.36
C LEU A 94 14.16 -11.46 -1.54
N SER A 95 13.03 -11.52 -2.25
CA SER A 95 12.18 -10.36 -2.55
C SER A 95 10.76 -10.79 -2.97
N GLU A 96 9.96 -9.82 -3.41
CA GLU A 96 8.65 -10.08 -4.04
C GLU A 96 8.73 -10.78 -5.41
N ARG A 97 9.93 -11.09 -5.91
CA ARG A 97 10.16 -11.67 -7.25
C ARG A 97 11.13 -12.84 -7.26
N TRP A 98 12.14 -12.83 -6.40
CA TRP A 98 13.25 -13.78 -6.48
C TRP A 98 13.34 -14.68 -5.26
N VAL A 99 13.70 -15.93 -5.51
CA VAL A 99 13.95 -16.97 -4.51
C VAL A 99 15.28 -17.63 -4.82
N TYR A 100 16.09 -17.84 -3.79
CA TYR A 100 17.28 -18.67 -3.86
C TYR A 100 16.99 -20.00 -3.14
N ALA A 101 17.40 -21.12 -3.73
CA ALA A 101 17.16 -22.44 -3.16
C ALA A 101 18.33 -23.38 -3.39
N ARG A 102 18.66 -24.19 -2.38
CA ARG A 102 19.60 -25.30 -2.52
C ARG A 102 18.85 -26.59 -2.86
N PHE A 103 19.38 -27.34 -3.83
CA PHE A 103 18.89 -28.67 -4.18
C PHE A 103 20.00 -29.70 -3.98
N GLU A 104 19.63 -30.96 -3.76
CA GLU A 104 20.57 -32.07 -3.64
C GLU A 104 19.90 -33.41 -3.96
N ASP A 105 20.69 -34.47 -4.08
CA ASP A 105 20.24 -35.87 -4.12
C ASP A 105 20.73 -36.72 -2.92
N GLY A 106 21.37 -36.07 -1.95
CA GLY A 106 22.04 -36.69 -0.81
C GLY A 106 23.51 -37.05 -1.04
N HIS A 107 24.04 -36.92 -2.26
CA HIS A 107 25.45 -37.14 -2.62
C HIS A 107 26.09 -35.91 -3.27
N ILE A 108 25.41 -35.33 -4.26
CA ILE A 108 25.77 -34.11 -4.96
C ILE A 108 24.63 -33.10 -4.81
N GLY A 109 24.94 -31.83 -4.99
CA GLY A 109 23.93 -30.79 -4.87
C GLY A 109 24.43 -29.47 -5.40
N GLY A 110 23.54 -28.50 -5.41
CA GLY A 110 23.79 -27.23 -6.04
C GLY A 110 22.82 -26.17 -5.55
N GLU A 111 22.81 -25.06 -6.28
CA GLU A 111 22.01 -23.92 -5.94
C GLU A 111 21.33 -23.33 -7.17
N MET A 112 20.17 -22.71 -6.93
CA MET A 112 19.34 -22.12 -7.95
C MET A 112 18.90 -20.73 -7.54
N LEU A 113 18.84 -19.85 -8.54
CA LEU A 113 18.13 -18.58 -8.47
C LEU A 113 16.89 -18.69 -9.34
N LEU A 114 15.73 -18.46 -8.74
CA LEU A 114 14.42 -18.56 -9.37
C LEU A 114 13.71 -17.21 -9.33
N GLU A 115 12.98 -16.90 -10.40
CA GLU A 115 11.90 -15.91 -10.38
C GLU A 115 10.56 -16.63 -10.15
N TYR A 116 9.69 -16.02 -9.36
CA TYR A 116 8.29 -16.44 -9.27
C TYR A 116 7.34 -15.33 -9.70
N ARG A 117 6.20 -15.73 -10.24
CA ARG A 117 5.07 -14.86 -10.55
C ARG A 117 3.78 -15.52 -10.09
N LEU A 118 2.80 -14.71 -9.73
CA LEU A 118 1.44 -15.20 -9.50
C LEU A 118 0.63 -14.99 -10.78
N ASP A 119 -0.04 -16.05 -11.23
CA ASP A 119 -0.97 -15.95 -12.35
C ASP A 119 -2.30 -15.30 -11.91
N ALA A 120 -3.25 -15.16 -12.85
CA ALA A 120 -4.56 -14.59 -12.57
C ALA A 120 -5.41 -15.42 -11.58
N ALA A 121 -5.08 -16.71 -11.40
CA ALA A 121 -5.72 -17.62 -10.45
C ALA A 121 -4.96 -17.71 -9.11
N GLY A 122 -3.85 -16.98 -8.95
CA GLY A 122 -3.00 -17.04 -7.77
C GLY A 122 -2.09 -18.28 -7.68
N GLN A 123 -1.93 -19.03 -8.77
CA GLN A 123 -0.96 -20.11 -8.89
C GLN A 123 0.45 -19.54 -9.06
N ILE A 124 1.45 -20.31 -8.61
CA ILE A 124 2.84 -19.88 -8.63
C ILE A 124 3.50 -20.41 -9.91
N ASP A 125 3.90 -19.48 -10.78
CA ASP A 125 4.70 -19.77 -11.95
C ASP A 125 6.18 -19.52 -11.62
N TRP A 126 6.99 -20.56 -11.77
CA TRP A 126 8.44 -20.50 -11.55
C TRP A 126 9.20 -20.35 -12.86
N THR A 127 10.29 -19.59 -12.83
CA THR A 127 11.26 -19.51 -13.91
C THR A 127 12.66 -19.65 -13.33
N VAL A 128 13.42 -20.63 -13.83
CA VAL A 128 14.81 -20.82 -13.44
C VAL A 128 15.66 -19.74 -14.13
N LEU A 129 16.30 -18.88 -13.34
CA LEU A 129 17.21 -17.86 -13.85
C LEU A 129 18.64 -18.36 -13.94
N SER A 130 19.05 -19.16 -12.94
CA SER A 130 20.37 -19.78 -12.88
C SER A 130 20.29 -21.08 -12.06
N ALA A 131 21.10 -22.07 -12.45
CA ALA A 131 21.27 -23.30 -11.71
C ALA A 131 22.74 -23.75 -11.85
N GLU A 132 23.39 -24.02 -10.73
CA GLU A 132 24.77 -24.48 -10.68
C GLU A 132 24.88 -25.72 -9.79
N LEU A 133 25.64 -26.72 -10.26
CA LEU A 133 25.89 -27.98 -9.56
C LEU A 133 27.31 -27.97 -9.00
N HIS A 134 27.49 -28.40 -7.74
CA HIS A 134 28.75 -28.40 -7.01
C HIS A 134 29.24 -29.81 -6.66
#